data_AF-A0A6G5AAL6-F1
#
_entry.id   AF-A0A6G5AAL6-F1
#
_cell.length_a   1.000
_cell.length_b   1.000
_cell.length_c   1.000
_cell.angle_alpha   90.00
_cell.angle_beta   90.00
_cell.angle_gamma   90.00
#
_symmetry.space_group_name_H-M   'P 1'
#
loop_
_entity.id
_entity.type
_entity.pdbx_description
1 polymer ?
#
loop_
_entity_poly.entity_id
_entity_poly.type
_entity_poly.pdbx_seq_one_letter_code
_entity_poly.pdbx_strand_id
1 'polypeptide(L)'
;MAWRGRHSSRQCIPSKRHRSGVKMFVLRDIQTGYILRFIVYAGATTAVTVMKKLGFTGSITVELLRAFLDKGHSLFVGDWCTSPALFKFLLGRQTNACGVVRASRKGLPEFAKLQRGKVDSYHSNAMLALKWRDRQDVHILSTMHSTELAEAIKVDKRTAEMPRCVLEYNQKMALVDKIDTQPNFSESIRKTMKWNKAVFFHLVDLSLHNAFILFRKNPHQGQRL
;
A
#
# COMPACT_ATOMS: atom_id res chain seq x y z
N MET A 1 11.83 7.19 1.99
CA MET A 1 13.18 7.65 1.61
C MET A 1 14.07 7.74 2.84
N ALA A 2 15.32 7.27 2.77
CA ALA A 2 16.27 7.31 3.87
C ALA A 2 16.80 8.74 4.11
N TRP A 3 16.71 9.25 5.33
CA TRP A 3 17.30 10.54 5.69
C TRP A 3 17.53 10.64 7.20
N ARG A 4 18.70 11.16 7.61
CA ARG A 4 19.14 11.18 9.03
C ARG A 4 19.30 12.57 9.64
N GLY A 5 18.98 13.64 8.91
CA GLY A 5 19.04 15.00 9.47
C GLY A 5 17.96 15.25 10.54
N ARG A 6 18.03 16.43 11.18
CA ARG A 6 17.02 16.90 12.14
C ARG A 6 15.96 17.72 11.41
N HIS A 7 14.71 17.22 11.40
CA HIS A 7 13.54 17.96 10.91
C HIS A 7 12.27 17.33 11.48
N SER A 8 11.22 18.13 11.69
CA SER A 8 9.94 17.70 12.27
C SER A 8 9.22 16.62 11.44
N SER A 9 9.42 16.60 10.12
CA SER A 9 8.85 15.59 9.23
C SER A 9 9.61 14.25 9.19
N ARG A 10 10.74 14.13 9.92
CA ARG A 10 11.46 12.86 10.02
C ARG A 10 10.59 11.83 10.72
N GLN A 11 10.48 10.66 10.11
CA GLN A 11 9.78 9.52 10.66
C GLN A 11 10.74 8.38 10.91
N CYS A 12 10.52 7.66 12.01
CA CYS A 12 11.19 6.40 12.29
C CYS A 12 10.20 5.26 12.03
N ILE A 13 10.50 4.38 11.07
CA ILE A 13 9.70 3.20 10.74
C ILE A 13 10.61 1.98 10.94
N PRO A 14 10.60 1.35 12.12
CA PRO A 14 11.54 0.28 12.48
C PRO A 14 11.54 -0.92 11.53
N SER A 15 10.38 -1.22 10.93
CA SER A 15 10.18 -2.34 10.01
C SER A 15 10.75 -2.13 8.60
N LYS A 16 11.21 -0.92 8.25
CA LYS A 16 11.78 -0.62 6.93
C LYS A 16 13.31 -0.68 6.98
N ARG A 17 13.92 -1.18 5.88
CA ARG A 17 15.39 -1.26 5.69
C ARG A 17 16.09 0.05 6.06
N HIS A 18 15.50 1.17 5.64
CA HIS A 18 15.91 2.49 6.08
C HIS A 18 14.96 2.99 7.16
N ARG A 19 15.36 2.78 8.42
CA ARG A 19 14.52 3.06 9.59
C ARG A 19 14.18 4.52 9.79
N SER A 20 14.99 5.46 9.30
CA SER A 20 14.77 6.90 9.47
C SER A 20 14.73 7.61 8.12
N GLY A 21 13.76 8.51 7.95
CA GLY A 21 13.76 9.48 6.87
C GLY A 21 12.43 10.15 6.63
N VAL A 22 12.23 10.67 5.43
CA VAL A 22 10.99 11.34 5.03
C VAL A 22 10.01 10.29 4.52
N LYS A 23 8.81 10.27 5.11
CA LYS A 23 7.73 9.37 4.71
C LYS A 23 6.98 9.95 3.52
N MET A 24 6.67 9.11 2.54
CA MET A 24 5.83 9.44 1.39
C MET A 24 4.74 8.39 1.27
N PHE A 25 3.53 8.83 0.97
CA PHE A 25 2.45 7.96 0.54
C PHE A 25 2.46 7.95 -0.99
N VAL A 26 2.46 6.78 -1.61
CA VAL A 26 2.63 6.63 -3.06
C VAL A 26 1.50 5.77 -3.60
N LEU A 27 0.81 6.25 -4.62
CA LEU A 27 -0.15 5.51 -5.42
C LEU A 27 0.54 5.06 -6.71
N ARG A 28 0.44 3.78 -7.02
CA ARG A 28 1.12 3.16 -8.16
C ARG A 28 0.21 2.17 -8.86
N ASP A 29 0.41 2.03 -10.15
CA ASP A 29 -0.12 0.90 -10.90
C ASP A 29 0.66 -0.37 -10.52
N ILE A 30 -0.05 -1.41 -10.08
CA ILE A 30 0.59 -2.63 -9.56
C ILE A 30 1.22 -3.44 -10.68
N GLN A 31 0.61 -3.46 -11.87
CA GLN A 31 1.08 -4.29 -12.97
C GLN A 31 2.40 -3.78 -13.55
N THR A 32 2.55 -2.47 -13.65
CA THR A 32 3.69 -1.84 -14.33
C THR A 32 4.67 -1.21 -13.35
N GLY A 33 4.25 -0.96 -12.11
CA GLY A 33 5.01 -0.20 -11.12
C GLY A 33 5.04 1.29 -11.37
N TYR A 34 4.25 1.80 -12.32
CA TYR A 34 4.22 3.22 -12.67
C TYR A 34 3.66 4.04 -11.53
N ILE A 35 4.37 5.11 -11.16
CA ILE A 35 3.98 6.00 -10.07
C ILE A 35 2.96 6.99 -10.60
N LEU A 36 1.74 6.91 -10.08
CA LEU A 36 0.63 7.75 -10.50
C LEU A 36 0.64 9.06 -9.72
N ARG A 37 0.70 8.97 -8.38
CA ARG A 37 0.65 10.14 -7.48
C ARG A 37 1.39 9.85 -6.17
N PHE A 38 1.83 10.88 -5.48
CA PHE A 38 2.37 10.76 -4.14
C PHE A 38 2.04 11.98 -3.28
N ILE A 39 2.13 11.82 -1.96
CA ILE A 39 2.04 12.90 -0.97
C ILE A 39 3.22 12.76 0.00
N VAL A 40 3.99 13.83 0.16
CA VAL A 40 5.05 13.90 1.17
C VAL A 40 4.43 14.16 2.53
N TYR A 41 4.72 13.30 3.50
CA TYR A 41 4.25 13.49 4.87
C TYR A 41 5.08 14.58 5.56
N ALA A 42 4.40 15.63 6.02
CA ALA A 42 5.00 16.77 6.72
C ALA A 42 4.43 16.93 8.15
N GLY A 43 3.83 15.88 8.72
CA GLY A 43 3.14 15.99 10.01
C GLY A 43 1.84 16.78 9.88
N ALA A 44 1.58 17.70 10.80
CA ALA A 44 0.38 18.54 10.81
C ALA A 44 0.25 19.44 9.57
N THR A 45 1.35 19.75 8.90
CA THR A 45 1.38 20.59 7.68
C THR A 45 1.34 19.77 6.40
N THR A 46 1.00 18.48 6.48
CA THR A 46 0.81 17.66 5.27
C THR A 46 -0.28 18.28 4.41
N ALA A 47 0.01 18.53 3.13
CA ALA A 47 -0.91 19.16 2.19
C ALA A 47 -2.08 18.22 1.81
N VAL A 48 -3.05 18.10 2.71
CA VAL A 48 -4.26 17.29 2.52
C VAL A 48 -5.42 17.87 3.32
N THR A 49 -6.59 17.96 2.71
CA THR A 49 -7.82 18.33 3.42
C THR A 49 -8.33 17.13 4.21
N VAL A 50 -8.38 17.23 5.53
CA VAL A 50 -8.77 16.10 6.39
C VAL A 50 -10.30 15.95 6.42
N MET A 51 -10.78 14.83 5.89
CA MET A 51 -12.16 14.39 6.03
C MET A 51 -12.37 13.78 7.42
N LYS A 52 -13.08 14.48 8.31
CA LYS A 52 -13.31 14.06 9.71
C LYS A 52 -13.83 12.62 9.83
N LYS A 53 -14.71 12.19 8.92
CA LYS A 53 -15.29 10.83 8.89
C LYS A 53 -14.27 9.72 8.58
N LEU A 54 -13.21 10.03 7.82
CA LEU A 54 -12.21 9.05 7.37
C LEU A 54 -10.89 9.16 8.15
N GLY A 55 -10.70 10.26 8.88
CA GLY A 55 -9.45 10.56 9.57
C GLY A 55 -8.31 10.88 8.60
N PHE A 56 -7.12 11.07 9.14
CA PHE A 56 -5.96 11.54 8.39
C PHE A 56 -5.53 10.59 7.27
N THR A 57 -5.32 9.30 7.58
CA THR A 57 -4.83 8.34 6.57
C THR A 57 -5.88 8.01 5.52
N GLY A 58 -7.16 7.94 5.90
CA GLY A 58 -8.25 7.81 4.93
C GLY A 58 -8.34 9.00 3.97
N SER A 59 -8.14 10.22 4.48
CA SER A 59 -8.11 11.44 3.65
C SER A 59 -6.95 11.43 2.67
N ILE A 60 -5.76 10.99 3.09
CA ILE A 60 -4.60 10.81 2.20
C ILE A 60 -4.91 9.81 1.09
N THR A 61 -5.52 8.67 1.42
CA THR A 61 -5.86 7.65 0.42
C THR A 61 -6.85 8.18 -0.61
N VAL A 62 -7.90 8.86 -0.16
CA VAL A 62 -8.88 9.50 -1.06
C VAL A 62 -8.22 10.57 -1.92
N GLU A 63 -7.35 11.39 -1.32
CA GLU A 63 -6.63 12.43 -2.06
C GLU A 63 -5.78 11.84 -3.17
N LEU A 64 -4.99 10.80 -2.88
CA LEU A 64 -4.21 10.09 -3.89
C LEU A 64 -5.09 9.52 -5.00
N LEU A 65 -6.24 8.94 -4.64
CA LEU A 65 -7.16 8.33 -5.58
C LEU A 65 -8.07 9.30 -6.34
N ARG A 66 -8.07 10.61 -6.06
CA ARG A 66 -9.05 11.58 -6.60
C ARG A 66 -9.37 11.42 -8.10
N ALA A 67 -8.37 11.22 -8.96
CA ALA A 67 -8.54 11.06 -10.41
C ALA A 67 -8.87 9.62 -10.87
N PHE A 68 -8.92 8.68 -9.94
CA PHE A 68 -9.09 7.23 -10.14
C PHE A 68 -10.33 6.67 -9.43
N LEU A 69 -11.06 7.50 -8.68
CA LEU A 69 -12.36 7.13 -8.12
C LEU A 69 -13.40 6.99 -9.25
N ASP A 70 -14.45 6.22 -8.99
CA ASP A 70 -15.59 5.98 -9.88
C ASP A 70 -15.24 5.30 -11.22
N LYS A 71 -14.14 4.54 -11.25
CA LYS A 71 -13.64 3.86 -12.47
C LYS A 71 -13.61 2.34 -12.37
N GLY A 72 -14.15 1.76 -11.31
CA GLY A 72 -14.15 0.30 -11.10
C GLY A 72 -12.79 -0.29 -10.71
N HIS A 73 -11.83 0.54 -10.29
CA HIS A 73 -10.51 0.06 -9.90
C HIS A 73 -10.51 -0.67 -8.54
N SER A 74 -9.52 -1.54 -8.35
CA SER A 74 -9.27 -2.26 -7.09
C SER A 74 -8.01 -1.75 -6.40
N LEU A 75 -8.17 -1.10 -5.26
CA LEU A 75 -7.09 -0.63 -4.40
C LEU A 75 -6.57 -1.75 -3.50
N PHE A 76 -5.26 -1.97 -3.49
CA PHE A 76 -4.59 -2.78 -2.47
C PHE A 76 -3.78 -1.86 -1.55
N VAL A 77 -4.00 -1.94 -0.24
CA VAL A 77 -3.47 -0.96 0.71
C VAL A 77 -2.98 -1.58 2.03
N GLY A 78 -1.92 -1.01 2.59
CA GLY A 78 -1.36 -1.43 3.88
C GLY A 78 -2.15 -0.96 5.10
N ASP A 79 -1.84 -1.57 6.24
CA ASP A 79 -2.53 -1.45 7.54
C ASP A 79 -2.76 -0.02 8.06
N TRP A 80 -1.86 0.93 7.77
CA TRP A 80 -2.00 2.33 8.17
C TRP A 80 -3.21 3.02 7.53
N CYS A 81 -3.54 2.63 6.31
CA CYS A 81 -4.58 3.24 5.49
C CYS A 81 -5.81 2.34 5.33
N THR A 82 -5.95 1.31 6.16
CA THR A 82 -7.10 0.40 6.15
C THR A 82 -8.07 0.73 7.29
N SER A 83 -9.36 0.91 6.97
CA SER A 83 -10.44 1.04 7.95
C SER A 83 -11.81 0.71 7.35
N PRO A 84 -12.78 0.25 8.15
CA PRO A 84 -14.15 0.01 7.69
C PRO A 84 -14.80 1.24 7.06
N ALA A 85 -14.59 2.43 7.66
CA ALA A 85 -15.17 3.68 7.16
C ALA A 85 -14.63 4.06 5.76
N LEU A 86 -13.32 3.93 5.55
CA LEU A 86 -12.71 4.18 4.25
C LEU A 86 -13.20 3.19 3.20
N PHE A 87 -13.27 1.90 3.53
CA PHE A 87 -13.65 0.86 2.56
C PHE A 87 -15.10 1.02 2.11
N LYS A 88 -16.01 1.36 3.04
CA LYS A 88 -17.40 1.75 2.70
C LYS A 88 -17.45 2.98 1.79
N PHE A 89 -16.63 4.00 2.08
CA PHE A 89 -16.55 5.20 1.24
C PHE A 89 -16.06 4.88 -0.18
N LEU A 90 -15.00 4.08 -0.31
CA LEU A 90 -14.44 3.69 -1.62
C LEU A 90 -15.43 2.85 -2.43
N LEU A 91 -16.12 1.90 -1.79
CA LEU A 91 -17.14 1.10 -2.46
C LEU A 91 -18.28 1.96 -2.99
N GLY A 92 -18.75 2.94 -2.21
CA GLY A 92 -19.74 3.93 -2.66
C GLY A 92 -19.26 4.82 -3.81
N ARG A 93 -17.96 4.85 -4.09
CA ARG A 93 -17.29 5.55 -5.19
C ARG A 93 -16.78 4.58 -6.26
N GLN A 94 -17.49 3.46 -6.44
CA GLN A 94 -17.19 2.36 -7.38
C GLN A 94 -15.70 1.98 -7.40
N THR A 95 -15.08 1.93 -6.21
CA THR A 95 -13.68 1.59 -6.04
C THR A 95 -13.57 0.46 -5.03
N ASN A 96 -13.16 -0.70 -5.50
CA ASN A 96 -12.94 -1.86 -4.64
C ASN A 96 -11.69 -1.65 -3.79
N ALA A 97 -11.63 -2.27 -2.60
CA ALA A 97 -10.47 -2.20 -1.75
C ALA A 97 -10.18 -3.54 -1.05
N CYS A 98 -8.90 -3.87 -0.90
CA CYS A 98 -8.40 -4.99 -0.11
C CYS A 98 -7.17 -4.55 0.68
N GLY A 99 -7.09 -4.89 1.97
CA GLY A 99 -5.94 -4.52 2.77
C GLY A 99 -5.89 -5.21 4.11
N VAL A 100 -4.67 -5.39 4.63
CA VAL A 100 -4.47 -5.80 6.02
C VAL A 100 -4.98 -4.70 6.94
N VAL A 101 -5.60 -5.07 8.05
CA VAL A 101 -6.11 -4.14 9.06
C VAL A 101 -5.53 -4.49 10.42
N ARG A 102 -5.34 -3.49 11.29
CA ARG A 102 -4.95 -3.73 12.69
C ARG A 102 -6.16 -4.20 13.46
N ALA A 103 -6.00 -5.21 14.33
CA ALA A 103 -7.06 -5.70 15.20
C ALA A 103 -7.71 -4.59 16.06
N SER A 104 -6.91 -3.59 16.47
CA SER A 104 -7.38 -2.43 17.25
C SER A 104 -8.12 -1.36 16.43
N ARG A 105 -8.36 -1.57 15.14
CA ARG A 105 -9.01 -0.59 14.28
C ARG A 105 -10.50 -0.49 14.65
N LYS A 106 -10.96 0.72 14.94
CA LYS A 106 -12.38 1.01 15.25
C LYS A 106 -13.31 0.50 14.13
N GLY A 107 -14.39 -0.16 14.55
CA GLY A 107 -15.45 -0.66 13.68
C GLY A 107 -15.21 -2.07 13.12
N LEU A 108 -14.17 -2.76 13.59
CA LEU A 108 -14.01 -4.20 13.36
C LEU A 108 -14.90 -5.00 14.32
N PRO A 109 -15.37 -6.19 13.89
CA PRO A 109 -16.05 -7.13 14.78
C PRO A 109 -15.04 -7.75 15.76
N GLU A 110 -15.56 -8.33 16.83
CA GLU A 110 -14.76 -9.16 17.73
C GLU A 110 -14.54 -10.55 17.09
N PHE A 111 -13.27 -10.87 16.84
CA PHE A 111 -12.91 -12.16 16.26
C PHE A 111 -12.56 -13.18 17.32
N ALA A 112 -12.91 -14.44 17.08
CA ALA A 112 -12.58 -15.55 17.96
C ALA A 112 -11.06 -15.80 18.04
N LYS A 113 -10.64 -16.53 19.08
CA LYS A 113 -9.29 -17.10 19.13
C LYS A 113 -9.23 -18.29 18.18
N LEU A 114 -8.23 -18.31 17.29
CA LEU A 114 -8.13 -19.31 16.23
C LEU A 114 -6.92 -20.22 16.41
N GLN A 115 -7.13 -21.49 16.11
CA GLN A 115 -6.04 -22.43 15.88
C GLN A 115 -5.39 -22.16 14.52
N ARG A 116 -4.12 -22.56 14.38
CA ARG A 116 -3.37 -22.37 13.12
C ARG A 116 -4.11 -23.04 11.95
N GLY A 117 -4.20 -22.32 10.83
CA GLY A 117 -4.93 -22.70 9.62
C GLY A 117 -6.41 -22.33 9.64
N LYS A 118 -6.98 -21.94 10.78
CA LYS A 118 -8.41 -21.60 10.88
C LYS A 118 -8.69 -20.15 10.51
N VAL A 119 -9.93 -19.92 10.09
CA VAL A 119 -10.48 -18.65 9.62
C VAL A 119 -11.71 -18.31 10.46
N ASP A 120 -11.87 -17.04 10.78
CA ASP A 120 -13.10 -16.45 11.30
C ASP A 120 -13.43 -15.23 10.45
N SER A 121 -14.69 -15.06 10.08
CA SER A 121 -15.09 -14.05 9.11
C SER A 121 -16.48 -13.52 9.36
N TYR A 122 -16.61 -12.21 9.19
CA TYR A 122 -17.87 -11.50 9.23
C TYR A 122 -18.09 -10.83 7.88
N HIS A 123 -19.30 -10.99 7.35
CA HIS A 123 -19.68 -10.42 6.07
C HIS A 123 -20.86 -9.47 6.24
N SER A 124 -20.81 -8.37 5.51
CA SER A 124 -21.94 -7.49 5.27
C SER A 124 -22.12 -7.37 3.75
N ASN A 125 -23.27 -6.87 3.30
CA ASN A 125 -23.51 -6.66 1.86
C ASN A 125 -22.46 -5.77 1.17
N ALA A 126 -21.63 -5.06 1.93
CA ALA A 126 -20.60 -4.15 1.41
C ALA A 126 -19.16 -4.66 1.58
N MET A 127 -18.89 -5.54 2.55
CA MET A 127 -17.51 -5.81 2.96
C MET A 127 -17.38 -7.10 3.75
N LEU A 128 -16.29 -7.80 3.49
CA LEU A 128 -15.75 -8.90 4.26
C LEU A 128 -14.71 -8.39 5.26
N ALA A 129 -14.86 -8.79 6.53
CA ALA A 129 -13.84 -8.68 7.56
C ALA A 129 -13.41 -10.10 7.96
N LEU A 130 -12.13 -10.42 7.76
CA LEU A 130 -11.62 -11.79 7.92
C LEU A 130 -10.40 -11.80 8.84
N LYS A 131 -10.36 -12.77 9.75
CA LYS A 131 -9.20 -13.14 10.54
C LYS A 131 -8.75 -14.55 10.15
N TRP A 132 -7.46 -14.70 9.91
CA TRP A 132 -6.82 -15.99 9.64
C TRP A 132 -5.57 -16.14 10.50
N ARG A 133 -5.38 -17.33 11.08
CA ARG A 133 -4.19 -17.64 11.90
C ARG A 133 -3.22 -18.51 11.11
N ASP A 134 -2.05 -17.98 10.77
CA ASP A 134 -0.89 -18.82 10.42
C ASP A 134 0.09 -18.87 11.60
N ARG A 135 1.29 -18.29 11.46
CA ARG A 135 2.21 -18.09 12.60
C ARG A 135 1.68 -17.01 13.54
N GLN A 136 1.04 -15.99 12.98
CA GLN A 136 0.40 -14.88 13.68
C GLN A 136 -0.98 -14.63 13.09
N ASP A 137 -1.80 -13.85 13.80
CA ASP A 137 -3.11 -13.43 13.30
C ASP A 137 -2.93 -12.42 12.17
N VAL A 138 -3.56 -12.70 11.04
CA VAL A 138 -3.71 -11.78 9.91
C VAL A 138 -5.16 -11.35 9.86
N HIS A 139 -5.41 -10.04 9.87
CA HIS A 139 -6.74 -9.49 9.70
C HIS A 139 -6.79 -8.75 8.36
N ILE A 140 -7.82 -9.02 7.55
CA ILE A 140 -8.04 -8.39 6.25
C ILE A 140 -9.44 -7.77 6.20
N LEU A 141 -9.52 -6.60 5.58
CA LEU A 141 -10.76 -6.06 5.04
C LEU A 141 -10.75 -6.18 3.52
N SER A 142 -11.91 -6.52 2.94
CA SER A 142 -12.09 -6.58 1.50
C SER A 142 -13.51 -6.23 1.10
N THR A 143 -13.68 -5.48 0.01
CA THR A 143 -14.99 -5.20 -0.59
C THR A 143 -15.27 -6.01 -1.87
N MET A 144 -14.34 -6.89 -2.26
CA MET A 144 -14.39 -7.60 -3.56
C MET A 144 -14.21 -9.12 -3.45
N HIS A 145 -13.97 -9.63 -2.25
CA HIS A 145 -13.67 -11.05 -2.02
C HIS A 145 -14.74 -11.70 -1.16
N SER A 146 -14.95 -12.99 -1.39
CA SER A 146 -15.76 -13.90 -0.57
C SER A 146 -14.88 -14.63 0.48
N THR A 147 -15.48 -15.54 1.23
CA THR A 147 -14.81 -16.40 2.22
C THR A 147 -14.09 -17.60 1.59
N GLU A 148 -13.88 -17.62 0.28
CA GLU A 148 -13.19 -18.68 -0.44
C GLU A 148 -11.77 -18.91 0.09
N LEU A 149 -11.44 -20.19 0.25
CA LEU A 149 -10.07 -20.65 0.47
C LEU A 149 -9.42 -20.96 -0.89
N ALA A 150 -8.13 -20.71 -0.97
CA ALA A 150 -7.30 -21.02 -2.12
C ALA A 150 -6.06 -21.79 -1.64
N GLU A 151 -5.62 -22.73 -2.47
CA GLU A 151 -4.34 -23.39 -2.26
C GLU A 151 -3.20 -22.41 -2.53
N ALA A 152 -2.27 -22.32 -1.59
CA ALA A 152 -1.06 -21.56 -1.72
C ALA A 152 0.16 -22.47 -1.55
N ILE A 153 1.10 -22.38 -2.48
CA ILE A 153 2.39 -23.05 -2.37
C ILE A 153 3.27 -22.22 -1.44
N LYS A 154 3.61 -22.76 -0.28
CA LYS A 154 4.55 -22.11 0.64
C LYS A 154 6.00 -22.30 0.17
N VAL A 155 6.90 -21.47 0.73
CA VAL A 155 8.35 -21.46 0.41
C VAL A 155 9.00 -22.83 0.66
N ASP A 156 8.46 -23.62 1.59
CA ASP A 156 8.88 -24.99 1.90
C ASP A 156 8.30 -26.06 0.94
N LYS A 157 7.71 -25.62 -0.19
CA LYS A 157 7.03 -26.46 -1.20
C LYS A 157 5.84 -27.27 -0.66
N ARG A 158 5.34 -26.94 0.53
CA ARG A 158 4.09 -27.51 1.04
C ARG A 158 2.91 -26.70 0.55
N THR A 159 1.86 -27.37 0.07
CA THR A 159 0.57 -26.75 -0.17
C THR A 159 -0.11 -26.46 1.17
N ALA A 160 -0.66 -25.27 1.29
CA ALA A 160 -1.45 -24.88 2.45
C ALA A 160 -2.66 -24.07 1.96
N GLU A 161 -3.82 -24.36 2.52
CA GLU A 161 -5.00 -23.55 2.29
C GLU A 161 -4.88 -22.22 3.05
N MET A 162 -5.19 -21.13 2.35
CA MET A 162 -5.35 -19.82 2.96
C MET A 162 -6.50 -19.07 2.30
N PRO A 163 -7.07 -18.04 2.95
CA PRO A 163 -8.10 -17.24 2.33
C PRO A 163 -7.62 -16.61 1.02
N ARG A 164 -8.46 -16.65 -0.01
CA ARG A 164 -8.14 -16.08 -1.33
C ARG A 164 -7.77 -14.60 -1.24
N CYS A 165 -8.48 -13.83 -0.41
CA CYS A 165 -8.17 -12.42 -0.18
C CYS A 165 -6.76 -12.20 0.40
N VAL A 166 -6.28 -13.09 1.26
CA VAL A 166 -4.92 -13.05 1.83
C VAL A 166 -3.89 -13.39 0.76
N LEU A 167 -4.15 -14.43 -0.04
CA LEU A 167 -3.29 -14.83 -1.14
C LEU A 167 -3.11 -13.69 -2.16
N GLU A 168 -4.21 -13.14 -2.66
CA GLU A 168 -4.18 -12.05 -3.64
C GLU A 168 -3.51 -10.80 -3.07
N TYR A 169 -3.82 -10.43 -1.83
CA TYR A 169 -3.14 -9.31 -1.16
C TYR A 169 -1.62 -9.51 -1.10
N ASN A 170 -1.16 -10.69 -0.67
CA ASN A 170 0.27 -11.00 -0.57
C ASN A 170 0.96 -10.96 -1.93
N GLN A 171 0.33 -11.49 -2.98
CA GLN A 171 0.86 -11.43 -4.34
C GLN A 171 1.03 -9.97 -4.80
N LYS A 172 0.02 -9.12 -4.60
CA LYS A 172 0.07 -7.70 -4.99
C LYS A 172 1.11 -6.93 -4.17
N MET A 173 1.20 -7.15 -2.87
CA MET A 173 2.20 -6.50 -2.01
C MET A 173 3.62 -6.97 -2.34
N ALA A 174 3.82 -8.24 -2.67
CA ALA A 174 5.13 -8.75 -3.08
C ALA A 174 5.65 -8.08 -4.36
N LEU A 175 4.77 -7.77 -5.32
CA LEU A 175 5.13 -7.00 -6.51
C LEU A 175 5.58 -5.57 -6.13
N VAL A 176 4.86 -4.92 -5.21
CA VAL A 176 5.22 -3.58 -4.71
C VAL A 176 6.57 -3.60 -4.00
N ASP A 177 6.81 -4.58 -3.13
CA ASP A 177 8.08 -4.72 -2.42
C ASP A 177 9.24 -4.99 -3.39
N LYS A 178 9.03 -5.82 -4.42
CA LYS A 178 10.03 -6.08 -5.46
C LYS A 178 10.45 -4.79 -6.17
N ILE A 179 9.50 -3.92 -6.49
CA ILE A 179 9.78 -2.60 -7.09
C ILE A 179 10.52 -1.70 -6.09
N ASP A 180 10.08 -1.63 -4.84
CA ASP A 180 10.73 -0.79 -3.81
C ASP A 180 12.16 -1.26 -3.46
N THR A 181 12.50 -2.53 -3.75
CA THR A 181 13.86 -3.07 -3.57
C THR A 181 14.80 -2.82 -4.75
N GLN A 182 14.29 -2.34 -5.89
CA GLN A 182 15.15 -2.01 -7.03
C GLN A 182 16.12 -0.88 -6.64
N PRO A 183 17.38 -0.95 -7.09
CA PRO A 183 18.34 0.13 -6.85
C PRO A 183 17.81 1.42 -7.49
N ASN A 184 17.97 2.54 -6.80
CA ASN A 184 17.65 3.85 -7.36
C ASN A 184 18.53 4.09 -8.59
N PHE A 185 17.94 4.66 -9.64
CA PHE A 185 18.67 5.01 -10.87
C PHE A 185 19.76 6.04 -10.60
N SER A 186 19.48 7.02 -9.74
CA SER A 186 20.50 7.93 -9.29
C SER A 186 21.22 7.29 -8.09
N GLU A 187 22.51 7.03 -8.25
CA GLU A 187 23.44 6.90 -7.11
C GLU A 187 23.58 8.23 -6.34
N SER A 188 22.76 9.24 -6.67
CA SER A 188 22.87 10.64 -6.31
C SER A 188 22.32 10.98 -4.92
N ILE A 189 21.98 9.99 -4.09
CA ILE A 189 21.80 10.23 -2.65
C ILE A 189 23.18 10.45 -2.02
N ARG A 190 23.83 11.56 -2.39
CA ARG A 190 24.93 12.13 -1.63
C ARG A 190 24.39 12.37 -0.21
N LYS A 191 25.11 11.90 0.81
CA LYS A 191 24.73 12.13 2.22
C LYS A 191 24.46 13.62 2.43
N THR A 192 23.20 14.00 2.59
CA THR A 192 22.79 15.41 2.76
C THR A 192 22.05 15.61 4.07
N MET A 193 22.42 16.68 4.78
CA MET A 193 21.79 17.08 6.03
C MET A 193 20.53 17.91 5.81
N LYS A 194 20.22 18.33 4.58
CA LYS A 194 19.04 19.15 4.25
C LYS A 194 17.94 18.29 3.63
N TRP A 195 16.76 18.27 4.26
CA TRP A 195 15.65 17.38 3.88
C TRP A 195 15.08 17.68 2.49
N ASN A 196 15.01 18.97 2.11
CA ASN A 196 14.50 19.41 0.80
C ASN A 196 15.35 18.88 -0.35
N LYS A 197 16.68 18.84 -0.21
CA LYS A 197 17.58 18.23 -1.19
C LYS A 197 17.35 16.72 -1.30
N ALA A 198 17.15 16.04 -0.17
CA ALA A 198 16.84 14.62 -0.18
C ALA A 198 15.52 14.32 -0.91
N VAL A 199 14.48 15.15 -0.67
CA VAL A 199 13.22 15.09 -1.41
C VAL A 199 13.44 15.30 -2.91
N PHE A 200 14.15 16.36 -3.29
CA PHE A 200 14.42 16.66 -4.69
C PHE A 200 15.09 15.50 -5.44
N PHE A 201 16.19 14.94 -4.94
CA PHE A 201 16.88 13.84 -5.62
C PHE A 201 16.01 12.58 -5.72
N HIS A 202 15.21 12.30 -4.70
CA HIS A 202 14.27 11.19 -4.80
C HIS A 202 13.19 11.44 -5.86
N LEU A 203 12.71 12.68 -6.03
CA LEU A 203 11.77 12.99 -7.11
C LEU A 203 12.39 12.74 -8.48
N VAL A 204 13.68 13.05 -8.66
CA VAL A 204 14.42 12.70 -9.88
C VAL A 204 14.46 11.18 -10.09
N ASP A 205 14.72 10.40 -9.04
CA ASP A 205 14.65 8.92 -9.12
C ASP A 205 13.26 8.42 -9.54
N LEU A 206 12.19 8.97 -8.97
CA LEU A 206 10.82 8.58 -9.32
C LEU A 206 10.49 8.93 -10.78
N SER A 207 10.96 10.09 -11.27
CA SER A 207 10.80 10.51 -12.66
C SER A 207 11.57 9.58 -13.63
N LEU A 208 12.81 9.23 -13.31
CA LEU A 208 13.61 8.28 -14.11
C LEU A 208 12.97 6.89 -14.14
N HIS A 209 12.44 6.42 -13.01
CA HIS A 209 11.69 5.17 -12.93
C HIS A 209 10.46 5.17 -13.85
N ASN A 210 9.65 6.21 -13.79
CA ASN A 210 8.50 6.35 -14.68
C ASN A 210 8.91 6.43 -16.15
N ALA A 211 9.98 7.17 -16.49
CA ALA A 211 10.51 7.26 -17.85
C ALA A 211 10.99 5.89 -18.35
N PHE A 212 11.70 5.12 -17.52
CA PHE A 212 12.14 3.77 -17.85
C PHE A 212 10.97 2.81 -18.12
N ILE A 213 9.90 2.89 -17.32
CA ILE A 213 8.68 2.10 -17.56
C ILE A 213 8.06 2.46 -18.92
N LEU A 214 7.97 3.74 -19.26
CA LEU A 214 7.43 4.20 -20.55
C LEU A 214 8.31 3.75 -21.72
N PHE A 215 9.63 3.87 -21.59
CA PHE A 215 10.59 3.41 -22.60
C PHE A 215 10.43 1.90 -22.87
N ARG A 216 10.33 1.09 -21.81
CA ARG A 216 10.12 -0.37 -21.94
C ARG A 216 8.78 -0.75 -22.56
N LYS A 217 7.74 0.08 -22.40
CA LYS A 217 6.45 -0.12 -23.05
C LYS A 217 6.45 0.26 -24.53
N ASN A 218 7.32 1.17 -24.94
CA ASN A 218 7.41 1.70 -26.30
C ASN A 218 8.77 1.40 -26.97
N PRO A 219 9.15 0.13 -27.18
CA PRO A 219 10.47 -0.24 -27.70
C PRO A 219 10.75 0.27 -29.14
N HIS A 220 9.70 0.62 -29.90
CA HIS A 220 9.82 0.97 -31.33
C HIS A 220 10.16 2.45 -31.62
N GLN A 221 10.30 3.32 -30.62
CA GLN A 221 10.70 4.72 -30.85
C GLN A 221 12.23 4.94 -30.83
N GLY A 222 13.02 3.92 -30.50
CA GLY A 222 14.49 4.00 -30.49
C GLY A 222 15.20 3.60 -31.79
N GLN A 223 14.46 3.21 -32.84
CA GLN A 223 15.01 2.82 -34.16
C GLN A 223 14.84 3.90 -35.24
N ARG A 224 14.47 5.13 -34.86
CA ARG A 224 14.43 6.29 -35.78
C ARG A 224 15.34 7.39 -35.24
N LEU A 225 16.64 7.18 -35.38
CA LEU A 225 17.68 8.22 -35.44
C LEU A 225 18.59 7.88 -36.61
#